data_AF-R7Z187-F1
#
_entry.id   AF-R7Z187-F1
#
_cell.length_a   1.000
_cell.length_b   1.000
_cell.length_c   1.000
_cell.angle_alpha   90.00
_cell.angle_beta   90.00
_cell.angle_gamma   90.00
#
_symmetry.space_group_name_H-M   'P 1'
#
loop_
_entity.id
_entity.type
_entity.pdbx_description
1 polymer ?
#
loop_
_entity_poly.entity_id
_entity_poly.type
_entity_poly.pdbx_seq_one_letter_code
_entity_poly.pdbx_strand_id
1 'polypeptide(L)'
;MATTSGGDLSHFAISSVYGELLSEMSILTAVETGLLEFVCCLADGLAPQAKGHFFGSRNLGASGDTMRATIVLVDDISRQLGVGFSWKNENFAFLEKVAAW
;
A
#
# COMPACT_ATOMS: atom_id res chain seq x y z
N MET A 1 25.33 0.34 -16.44
CA MET A 1 24.98 0.40 -15.00
C MET A 1 24.76 1.86 -14.66
N ALA A 2 23.57 2.25 -14.21
CA ALA A 2 23.30 3.64 -13.86
C ALA A 2 24.11 3.99 -12.60
N THR A 3 24.99 4.98 -12.70
CA THR A 3 25.84 5.50 -11.61
C THR A 3 25.04 6.47 -10.74
N THR A 4 23.90 6.03 -10.22
CA THR A 4 23.12 6.79 -9.23
C THR A 4 23.11 5.99 -7.94
N SER A 5 23.02 6.66 -6.79
CA SER A 5 22.89 6.00 -5.47
C SER A 5 21.67 5.07 -5.35
N GLY A 6 20.76 5.09 -6.34
CA GLY A 6 19.59 4.22 -6.43
C GLY A 6 19.80 2.90 -7.18
N GLY A 7 20.97 2.65 -7.79
CA GLY A 7 21.24 1.38 -8.48
C GLY A 7 21.26 0.19 -7.51
N ASP A 8 21.91 0.37 -6.37
CA ASP A 8 21.93 -0.62 -5.27
C ASP A 8 20.55 -0.74 -4.62
N LEU A 9 19.87 0.38 -4.39
CA LEU A 9 18.52 0.37 -3.81
C LEU A 9 17.49 -0.35 -4.71
N SER A 10 17.57 -0.15 -6.03
CA SER A 10 16.67 -0.82 -6.98
C SER A 10 16.94 -2.33 -7.02
N HIS A 11 18.22 -2.72 -7.01
CA HIS A 11 18.60 -4.12 -6.94
C HIS A 11 18.15 -4.76 -5.63
N PHE A 12 18.36 -4.08 -4.49
CA PHE A 12 17.91 -4.52 -3.18
C PHE A 12 16.39 -4.67 -3.11
N ALA A 13 15.63 -3.69 -3.63
CA ALA A 13 14.17 -3.78 -3.69
C ALA A 13 13.72 -5.02 -4.48
N ILE A 14 14.31 -5.29 -5.63
CA ILE A 14 13.94 -6.46 -6.45
C ILE A 14 14.36 -7.76 -5.76
N SER A 15 15.62 -7.87 -5.35
CA SER A 15 16.18 -9.11 -4.81
C SER A 15 15.64 -9.44 -3.44
N SER A 16 15.74 -8.49 -2.50
CA SER A 16 15.45 -8.76 -1.09
C SER A 16 14.00 -8.50 -0.73
N VAL A 17 13.39 -7.42 -1.26
CA VAL A 17 12.00 -7.09 -0.93
C VAL A 17 11.03 -7.93 -1.77
N TYR A 18 11.00 -7.75 -3.09
CA TYR A 18 10.08 -8.51 -3.94
C TYR A 18 10.46 -10.00 -4.08
N GLY A 19 11.76 -10.31 -4.08
CA GLY A 19 12.28 -11.64 -4.32
C GLY A 19 12.26 -12.56 -3.11
N GLU A 20 12.72 -12.10 -1.94
CA GLU A 20 12.78 -12.94 -0.73
C GLU A 20 11.58 -12.70 0.19
N LEU A 21 11.27 -11.44 0.51
CA LEU A 21 10.26 -11.13 1.51
C LEU A 21 8.83 -11.30 0.98
N LEU A 22 8.50 -10.69 -0.16
CA LEU A 22 7.13 -10.63 -0.68
C LEU A 22 6.76 -11.83 -1.56
N SER A 23 7.72 -12.70 -1.91
CA SER A 23 7.46 -13.93 -2.66
C SER A 23 7.03 -15.10 -1.77
N GLU A 24 7.25 -14.99 -0.46
CA GLU A 24 6.74 -15.94 0.53
C GLU A 24 5.22 -15.75 0.64
N MET A 25 4.48 -16.83 0.40
CA MET A 25 3.01 -16.79 0.38
C MET A 25 2.35 -17.93 1.15
N SER A 26 3.08 -18.57 2.08
CA SER A 26 2.51 -19.67 2.88
C SER A 26 1.56 -19.18 3.97
N ILE A 27 1.71 -17.93 4.41
CA ILE A 27 0.85 -17.30 5.45
C ILE A 27 -0.09 -16.26 4.85
N LEU A 28 0.46 -15.33 4.05
CA LEU A 28 -0.31 -14.27 3.39
C LEU A 28 -0.24 -14.48 1.88
N THR A 29 -1.37 -14.40 1.21
CA THR A 29 -1.44 -14.37 -0.25
C THR A 29 -0.89 -13.05 -0.79
N ALA A 30 -0.58 -13.00 -2.08
CA ALA A 30 -0.13 -11.76 -2.73
C ALA A 30 -1.10 -10.59 -2.51
N VAL A 31 -2.41 -10.84 -2.58
CA VAL A 31 -3.44 -9.81 -2.34
C VAL A 31 -3.39 -9.30 -0.91
N GLU A 32 -3.33 -10.20 0.08
CA GLU A 32 -3.28 -9.84 1.49
C GLU A 32 -2.00 -9.06 1.82
N THR A 33 -0.87 -9.48 1.28
CA THR A 33 0.41 -8.76 1.41
C THR A 33 0.33 -7.37 0.81
N GLY A 34 -0.20 -7.22 -0.41
CA GLY A 34 -0.36 -5.90 -1.04
C GLY A 34 -1.30 -4.96 -0.28
N LEU A 35 -2.39 -5.51 0.29
CA LEU A 35 -3.30 -4.75 1.16
C LEU A 35 -2.61 -4.30 2.44
N LEU A 36 -1.78 -5.14 3.06
CA LEU A 36 -1.01 -4.79 4.25
C LEU A 36 -0.02 -3.65 3.98
N GLU A 37 0.75 -3.74 2.89
CA GLU A 37 1.66 -2.67 2.46
C GLU A 37 0.91 -1.35 2.23
N PHE A 38 -0.24 -1.42 1.58
CA PHE A 38 -1.10 -0.26 1.35
C PHE A 38 -1.58 0.36 2.67
N VAL A 39 -2.09 -0.44 3.61
CA VAL A 39 -2.57 0.03 4.92
C VAL A 39 -1.47 0.75 5.68
N CYS A 40 -0.27 0.15 5.76
CA CYS A 40 0.86 0.77 6.47
C CYS A 40 1.23 2.12 5.84
N CYS A 41 1.37 2.17 4.51
CA CYS A 41 1.69 3.43 3.83
C CYS A 41 0.59 4.48 3.99
N LEU A 42 -0.68 4.07 4.01
CA LEU A 42 -1.81 4.96 4.23
C LEU A 42 -1.78 5.54 5.65
N ALA A 43 -1.62 4.69 6.66
CA ALA A 43 -1.54 5.08 8.07
C ALA A 43 -0.38 6.06 8.32
N ASP A 44 0.78 5.80 7.71
CA ASP A 44 1.99 6.62 7.85
C ASP A 44 1.97 7.91 7.00
N GLY A 45 0.94 8.12 6.17
CA GLY A 45 0.85 9.32 5.33
C GLY A 45 1.82 9.35 4.14
N LEU A 46 2.30 8.19 3.69
CA LEU A 46 3.27 8.05 2.60
C LEU A 46 2.57 7.99 1.23
N ALA A 47 2.04 9.13 0.76
CA ALA A 47 1.18 9.18 -0.41
C ALA A 47 1.74 8.51 -1.69
N PRO A 48 3.03 8.70 -2.08
CA PRO A 48 3.56 8.06 -3.29
C PRO A 48 3.56 6.53 -3.21
N GLN A 49 3.96 5.97 -2.08
CA GLN A 49 4.01 4.53 -1.82
C GLN A 49 2.59 3.97 -1.68
N ALA A 50 1.73 4.63 -0.90
CA ALA A 50 0.33 4.24 -0.74
C ALA A 50 -0.38 4.17 -2.09
N LYS A 51 -0.13 5.14 -3.00
CA LYS A 51 -0.67 5.10 -4.37
C LYS A 51 -0.20 3.87 -5.14
N GLY A 52 1.09 3.54 -5.05
CA GLY A 52 1.66 2.34 -5.68
C GLY A 52 0.96 1.07 -5.21
N HIS A 53 0.90 0.85 -3.89
CA HIS A 53 0.28 -0.35 -3.31
C HIS A 53 -1.26 -0.37 -3.46
N PHE A 54 -1.92 0.79 -3.55
CA PHE A 54 -3.36 0.90 -3.84
C PHE A 54 -3.70 0.30 -5.22
N PHE A 55 -2.99 0.71 -6.26
CA PHE A 55 -3.18 0.14 -7.60
C PHE A 55 -2.60 -1.28 -7.71
N GLY A 56 -1.49 -1.56 -7.01
CA GLY A 56 -0.91 -2.89 -6.92
C GLY A 56 -1.89 -3.92 -6.36
N SER A 57 -2.56 -3.60 -5.25
CA SER A 57 -3.59 -4.45 -4.63
C SER A 57 -4.74 -4.75 -5.61
N ARG A 58 -5.18 -3.75 -6.38
CA ARG A 58 -6.20 -3.97 -7.43
C ARG A 58 -5.70 -4.91 -8.52
N ASN A 59 -4.45 -4.74 -8.99
CA ASN A 59 -3.85 -5.62 -9.99
C ASN A 59 -3.67 -7.06 -9.50
N LEU A 60 -3.46 -7.25 -8.20
CA LEU A 60 -3.36 -8.56 -7.56
C LEU A 60 -4.73 -9.24 -7.38
N GLY A 61 -5.84 -8.50 -7.50
CA GLY A 61 -7.19 -9.04 -7.48
C GLY A 61 -8.09 -8.53 -6.36
N ALA A 62 -7.65 -7.54 -5.55
CA ALA A 62 -8.53 -6.93 -4.55
C ALA A 62 -9.78 -6.32 -5.21
N SER A 63 -10.95 -6.58 -4.63
CA SER A 63 -12.22 -5.99 -5.09
C SER A 63 -12.35 -4.54 -4.63
N GLY A 64 -13.25 -3.77 -5.27
CA GLY A 64 -13.60 -2.42 -4.81
C GLY A 64 -14.08 -2.41 -3.36
N ASP A 65 -14.89 -3.40 -2.97
CA ASP A 65 -15.39 -3.54 -1.60
C ASP A 65 -14.28 -3.81 -0.60
N THR A 66 -13.33 -4.70 -0.92
CA THR A 66 -12.16 -4.96 -0.07
C THR A 66 -11.33 -3.69 0.10
N MET A 67 -11.01 -3.00 -1.00
CA MET A 67 -10.24 -1.75 -0.94
C MET A 67 -10.94 -0.67 -0.11
N ARG A 68 -12.27 -0.55 -0.23
CA ARG A 68 -13.05 0.39 0.57
C ARG A 68 -13.03 0.03 2.05
N ALA A 69 -13.24 -1.24 2.38
CA ALA A 69 -13.17 -1.74 3.75
C ALA A 69 -11.78 -1.50 4.36
N THR A 70 -10.72 -1.70 3.59
CA THR A 70 -9.34 -1.43 4.01
C THR A 70 -9.13 0.05 4.36
N ILE A 71 -9.63 1.00 3.55
CA ILE A 71 -9.52 2.43 3.85
C ILE A 71 -10.31 2.80 5.11
N VAL A 72 -11.52 2.24 5.26
CA VAL A 72 -12.37 2.45 6.44
C VAL A 72 -11.69 1.90 7.71
N LEU A 73 -11.02 0.74 7.62
CA LEU A 73 -10.29 0.17 8.75
C LEU A 73 -9.23 1.14 9.30
N VAL A 74 -8.46 1.80 8.43
CA VAL A 74 -7.44 2.76 8.88
C VAL A 74 -8.10 3.98 9.52
N ASP A 75 -9.22 4.47 8.96
CA ASP A 75 -10.00 5.58 9.51
C ASP A 75 -10.57 5.24 10.90
N ASP A 76 -11.11 4.03 11.06
CA ASP A 76 -11.67 3.56 12.33
C ASP A 76 -10.60 3.38 13.40
N ILE A 77 -9.44 2.82 13.06
CA ILE A 77 -8.30 2.68 14.00
C ILE A 77 -7.80 4.08 14.43
N SER A 78 -7.63 5.01 13.49
CA SER A 78 -7.19 6.37 13.84
C SER A 78 -8.19 7.08 14.77
N ARG A 79 -9.49 6.90 14.54
CA ARG A 79 -10.53 7.42 15.45
C ARG A 79 -10.46 6.79 16.84
N GLN A 80 -10.29 5.48 16.93
CA GLN A 80 -10.17 4.76 18.21
C GLN A 80 -8.95 5.21 19.01
N LEU A 81 -7.84 5.52 18.33
CA LEU A 81 -6.61 5.99 18.95
C LEU A 81 -6.60 7.52 19.21
N GLY A 82 -7.59 8.25 18.71
CA GLY A 82 -7.64 9.72 18.81
C GLY A 82 -6.52 10.42 18.04
N VAL A 83 -5.96 9.79 17.00
CA VAL A 83 -4.91 10.37 16.17
C VAL A 83 -5.49 11.00 14.89
N GLY A 84 -4.91 12.11 14.46
CA GLY A 84 -5.34 12.81 13.25
C GLY A 84 -5.07 12.01 11.98
N PHE A 85 -5.86 12.26 10.94
CA PHE A 85 -5.72 11.59 9.64
C PHE A 85 -4.57 12.20 8.83
N SER A 86 -3.48 11.45 8.64
CA SER A 86 -2.37 11.89 7.79
C SER A 86 -2.73 11.91 6.30
N TRP A 87 -3.77 11.16 5.88
CA TRP A 87 -4.14 10.96 4.48
C TRP A 87 -5.41 11.68 3.99
N LYS A 88 -6.05 12.55 4.80
CA LYS A 88 -7.18 13.36 4.34
C LYS A 88 -6.71 14.67 3.68
N ASN A 89 -5.92 14.55 2.62
CA ASN A 89 -5.40 15.67 1.84
C ASN A 89 -5.31 15.33 0.34
N GLU A 90 -4.99 16.33 -0.48
CA GLU A 90 -4.96 16.22 -1.95
C GLU A 90 -4.00 15.16 -2.49
N ASN A 91 -2.92 14.84 -1.76
CA ASN A 91 -1.95 13.82 -2.18
C ASN A 91 -2.58 12.41 -2.22
N PHE A 92 -3.72 12.22 -1.55
CA PHE A 92 -4.47 10.97 -1.48
C PHE A 92 -5.75 10.96 -2.31
N ALA A 93 -5.94 11.92 -3.23
CA ALA A 93 -7.10 11.97 -4.12
C ALA A 93 -7.30 10.69 -4.97
N PHE A 94 -6.28 9.83 -5.08
CA PHE A 94 -6.40 8.53 -5.75
C PHE A 94 -7.36 7.57 -5.05
N LEU A 95 -7.59 7.72 -3.74
CA LEU A 95 -8.49 6.86 -2.98
C LEU A 95 -9.94 6.92 -3.51
N GLU A 96 -10.35 8.07 -4.04
CA GLU A 96 -11.68 8.27 -4.65
C GLU A 96 -11.96 7.31 -5.81
N LYS A 97 -10.93 6.78 -6.47
CA LYS A 97 -11.09 5.81 -7.55
C LYS A 97 -11.74 4.51 -7.10
N VAL A 98 -11.71 4.19 -5.80
CA VAL A 98 -12.39 3.01 -5.24
C VAL A 98 -13.91 3.07 -5.45
N ALA A 99 -14.49 4.24 -5.66
CA ALA A 99 -15.91 4.37 -5.98
C ALA A 99 -16.28 3.82 -7.38
N ALA A 100 -15.30 3.65 -8.26
CA ALA A 100 -15.49 3.18 -9.64
C ALA A 100 -15.03 1.73 -9.86
N TRP A 101 -14.72 0.98 -8.79
CA TRP A 101 -14.15 -0.38 -8.84
C TRP A 101 -15.14 -1.46 -8.41
#